data_AF-A0A150WKM5-F1
#
_entry.id   AF-A0A150WKM5-F1
#
_cell.length_a   1.000
_cell.length_b   1.000
_cell.length_c   1.000
_cell.angle_alpha   90.00
_cell.angle_beta   90.00
_cell.angle_gamma   90.00
#
_symmetry.space_group_name_H-M   'P 1'
#
loop_
_entity.id
_entity.type
_entity.pdbx_description
1 polymer ?
#
loop_
_entity_poly.entity_id
_entity_poly.type
_entity_poly.pdbx_seq_one_letter_code
_entity_poly.pdbx_strand_id
1 'polypeptide(L)'
;MITFVSTFILSLTAEARMVRVSGSGAGSSYCNANSGSYCIDSVKRRAEQDAGYAAERSCEFTYRGRALRYTTSYSTSCNPSYLPPRHDGTWVRCNSNSSMQCEVQ
;
A
#
# COMPACT_ATOMS: atom_id res chain seq x y z
N MET A 1 -4.39 60.90 27.32
CA MET A 1 -4.16 59.46 27.53
C MET A 1 -4.29 58.76 26.19
N ILE A 2 -3.20 58.21 25.67
CA ILE A 2 -3.19 57.45 24.40
C ILE A 2 -3.06 55.98 24.78
N THR A 3 -4.14 55.22 24.61
CA THR A 3 -4.18 53.79 24.91
C THR A 3 -3.56 53.03 23.73
N PHE A 4 -2.30 52.61 23.89
CA PHE A 4 -1.66 51.68 22.95
C PHE A 4 -2.24 50.29 23.15
N VAL A 5 -3.12 49.87 22.25
CA VAL A 5 -3.59 48.48 22.18
C VAL A 5 -2.55 47.67 21.42
N SER A 6 -1.64 47.03 22.15
CA SER A 6 -0.72 46.04 21.58
C SER A 6 -1.49 44.78 21.20
N THR A 7 -1.78 44.63 19.91
CA THR A 7 -2.26 43.39 19.31
C THR A 7 -1.15 42.34 19.35
N PHE A 8 -1.26 41.39 20.27
CA PHE A 8 -0.47 40.16 20.26
C PHE A 8 -0.92 39.31 19.06
N ILE A 9 -0.12 39.31 18.00
CA ILE A 9 -0.27 38.35 16.91
C ILE A 9 0.26 37.01 17.46
N LEU A 10 -0.64 36.15 17.93
CA LEU A 10 -0.35 34.74 18.17
C LEU A 10 -0.08 34.10 16.81
N SER A 11 1.20 34.00 16.46
CA SER A 11 1.69 33.20 15.35
C SER A 11 1.37 31.72 15.62
N LEU A 12 0.18 31.29 15.19
CA LEU A 12 -0.18 29.88 15.09
C LEU A 12 0.68 29.27 13.97
N THR A 13 1.86 28.77 14.31
CA THR A 13 2.58 27.84 13.44
C THR A 13 1.77 26.54 13.42
N ALA A 14 0.90 26.40 12.43
CA ALA A 14 0.30 25.13 12.08
C ALA A 14 1.43 24.22 11.60
N GLU A 15 2.03 23.46 12.51
CA GLU A 15 2.87 22.34 12.15
C GLU A 15 1.97 21.30 11.47
N ALA A 16 2.00 21.29 10.14
CA ALA A 16 1.42 20.23 9.35
C ALA A 16 2.11 18.91 9.72
N ARG A 17 1.52 18.16 10.66
CA ARG A 17 2.09 16.92 11.18
C ARG A 17 1.86 15.83 10.15
N MET A 18 2.91 15.51 9.38
CA MET A 18 2.85 14.40 8.43
C MET A 18 2.60 13.07 9.16
N VAL A 19 1.47 12.42 8.87
CA VAL A 19 1.16 11.08 9.40
C VAL A 19 1.40 10.05 8.30
N ARG A 20 2.11 8.97 8.63
CA ARG A 20 2.31 7.80 7.76
C ARG A 20 1.29 6.72 8.09
N VAL A 21 0.52 6.33 7.10
CA VAL A 21 -0.54 5.32 7.24
C VAL A 21 -0.26 4.21 6.26
N SER A 22 -0.39 2.95 6.68
CA SER A 22 -0.09 1.79 5.83
C SER A 22 -1.34 0.98 5.50
N GLY A 23 -1.52 0.65 4.23
CA GLY A 23 -2.38 -0.43 3.74
C GLY A 23 -1.54 -1.65 3.35
N SER A 24 -2.16 -2.83 3.41
CA SER A 24 -1.53 -4.10 3.03
C SER A 24 -2.44 -4.91 2.14
N GLY A 25 -1.87 -5.61 1.17
CA GLY A 25 -2.56 -6.53 0.27
C GLY A 25 -1.75 -7.80 0.07
N ALA A 26 -2.44 -8.92 -0.10
CA ALA A 26 -1.80 -10.22 -0.31
C ALA A 26 -2.55 -10.99 -1.40
N GLY A 27 -1.79 -11.58 -2.31
CA GLY A 27 -2.29 -12.47 -3.36
C GLY A 27 -1.56 -13.80 -3.32
N SER A 28 -2.28 -14.89 -3.57
CA SER A 28 -1.66 -16.19 -3.82
C SER A 28 -2.34 -16.89 -4.99
N SER A 29 -1.56 -17.58 -5.81
CA SER A 29 -2.07 -18.39 -6.91
C SER A 29 -1.09 -19.51 -7.28
N TYR A 30 -1.61 -20.51 -7.98
CA TYR A 30 -0.81 -21.54 -8.63
C TYR A 30 -0.50 -21.08 -10.05
N CYS A 31 0.79 -20.98 -10.36
CA CYS A 31 1.28 -20.57 -11.65
C CYS A 31 1.93 -21.75 -12.35
N ASN A 32 1.53 -22.01 -13.59
CA ASN A 32 2.22 -22.97 -14.42
C ASN A 32 3.54 -22.32 -14.88
N ALA A 33 4.68 -22.95 -14.58
CA ALA A 33 6.01 -22.45 -14.91
C ALA A 33 6.19 -22.25 -16.43
N ASN A 34 5.47 -23.04 -17.25
CA ASN A 34 5.50 -22.92 -18.70
C ASN A 34 4.62 -21.77 -19.23
N SER A 35 3.67 -21.29 -18.41
CA SER A 35 2.82 -20.13 -18.76
C SER A 35 3.49 -18.76 -18.51
N GLY A 36 4.74 -18.76 -18.03
CA GLY A 36 5.60 -17.57 -17.96
C GLY A 36 5.25 -16.56 -16.85
N SER A 37 5.76 -15.34 -17.01
CA SER A 37 5.65 -14.24 -16.04
C SER A 37 4.22 -13.72 -15.82
N TYR A 38 3.29 -13.98 -16.76
CA TYR A 38 1.92 -13.46 -16.72
C TYR A 38 1.18 -13.80 -15.42
N CYS A 39 1.29 -15.05 -14.95
CA CYS A 39 0.64 -15.44 -13.70
C CYS A 39 1.27 -14.73 -12.50
N ILE A 40 2.60 -14.63 -12.45
CA ILE A 40 3.34 -13.93 -11.39
C ILE A 40 2.93 -12.44 -11.35
N ASP A 41 2.88 -11.80 -12.51
CA ASP A 41 2.48 -10.41 -12.67
C ASP A 41 1.03 -10.19 -12.20
N SER A 42 0.14 -11.14 -12.47
CA SER A 42 -1.26 -11.07 -12.01
C SER A 42 -1.38 -11.12 -10.48
N VAL A 43 -0.60 -11.98 -9.82
CA VAL A 43 -0.58 -12.11 -8.35
C VAL A 43 0.00 -10.85 -7.70
N LYS A 44 1.06 -10.30 -8.29
CA LYS A 44 1.65 -9.02 -7.87
C LYS A 44 0.66 -7.88 -8.01
N ARG A 45 0.06 -7.71 -9.19
CA ARG A 45 -0.94 -6.66 -9.45
C ARG A 45 -2.09 -6.71 -8.46
N ARG A 46 -2.56 -7.92 -8.13
CA ARG A 46 -3.65 -8.09 -7.17
C ARG A 46 -3.24 -7.63 -5.78
N ALA A 47 -2.07 -8.05 -5.30
CA ALA A 47 -1.56 -7.60 -4.01
C ALA A 47 -1.37 -6.08 -3.96
N GLU A 48 -0.85 -5.47 -5.03
CA GLU A 48 -0.71 -4.01 -5.15
C GLU A 48 -2.06 -3.28 -5.13
N GLN A 49 -3.05 -3.78 -5.87
CA GLN A 49 -4.38 -3.19 -5.93
C GLN A 49 -5.07 -3.24 -4.55
N ASP A 50 -4.97 -4.37 -3.85
CA ASP A 50 -5.53 -4.53 -2.51
C ASP A 50 -4.82 -3.61 -1.49
N ALA A 51 -3.48 -3.50 -1.57
CA ALA A 51 -2.72 -2.59 -0.72
C ALA A 51 -3.05 -1.12 -0.98
N GLY A 52 -3.26 -0.75 -2.25
CA GLY A 52 -3.67 0.59 -2.66
C GLY A 52 -5.04 0.96 -2.12
N TYR A 53 -6.04 0.09 -2.33
CA TYR A 53 -7.38 0.31 -1.79
C TYR A 53 -7.38 0.44 -0.27
N ALA A 54 -6.60 -0.40 0.43
CA ALA A 54 -6.47 -0.32 1.88
C ALA A 54 -5.81 1.00 2.34
N ALA A 55 -4.72 1.41 1.67
CA ALA A 55 -3.99 2.63 2.03
C ALA A 55 -4.82 3.89 1.74
N GLU A 56 -5.48 3.96 0.58
CA GLU A 56 -6.42 5.04 0.24
C GLU A 56 -7.54 5.13 1.26
N ARG A 57 -8.17 3.99 1.58
CA ARG A 57 -9.25 3.97 2.57
C ARG A 57 -8.77 4.48 3.93
N SER A 58 -7.59 4.06 4.38
CA SER A 58 -7.04 4.51 5.66
C SER A 58 -6.65 5.99 5.62
N CYS A 59 -6.02 6.49 4.55
CA CYS A 59 -5.62 7.89 4.49
C CYS A 59 -6.81 8.85 4.37
N GLU A 60 -7.75 8.59 3.47
CA GLU A 60 -8.86 9.50 3.23
C GLU A 60 -9.93 9.43 4.33
N PHE A 61 -10.31 8.23 4.76
CA PHE A 61 -11.40 8.08 5.74
C PHE A 61 -10.95 8.19 7.19
N THR A 62 -9.77 7.68 7.55
CA THR A 62 -9.32 7.68 8.96
C THR A 62 -8.71 9.01 9.36
N TYR A 63 -7.89 9.61 8.50
CA TYR A 63 -7.16 10.85 8.84
C TYR A 63 -7.80 12.11 8.27
N ARG A 64 -8.82 11.99 7.41
CA ARG A 64 -9.55 13.12 6.77
C ARG A 64 -8.65 14.12 6.04
N GLY A 65 -7.40 13.75 5.77
CA GLY A 65 -6.41 14.55 5.08
C GLY A 65 -6.27 14.13 3.62
N ARG A 66 -5.73 15.02 2.78
CA ARG A 66 -5.33 14.64 1.42
C ARG A 66 -4.00 13.90 1.49
N ALA A 67 -3.92 12.74 0.84
CA ALA A 67 -2.66 12.05 0.69
C ALA A 67 -1.73 12.88 -0.23
N LEU A 68 -0.54 13.20 0.28
CA LEU A 68 0.51 13.92 -0.43
C LEU A 68 1.36 12.97 -1.29
N ARG A 69 1.57 11.75 -0.78
CA ARG A 69 2.45 10.77 -1.40
C ARG A 69 2.02 9.35 -1.04
N TYR A 70 2.05 8.45 -2.02
CA TYR A 70 1.95 7.01 -1.82
C TYR A 70 3.30 6.35 -2.12
N THR A 71 3.73 5.43 -1.25
CA THR A 71 4.95 4.63 -1.43
C THR A 71 4.57 3.16 -1.33
N THR A 72 4.82 2.39 -2.39
CA THR A 72 4.45 0.98 -2.47
C THR A 72 5.69 0.10 -2.38
N SER A 73 5.61 -0.94 -1.57
CA SER A 73 6.64 -1.97 -1.40
C SER A 73 6.00 -3.32 -1.64
N TYR A 74 6.58 -4.16 -2.49
CA TYR A 74 6.06 -5.51 -2.72
C TYR A 74 7.17 -6.55 -2.57
N SER A 75 6.75 -7.75 -2.16
CA SER A 75 7.58 -8.93 -2.08
C SER A 75 6.79 -10.10 -2.67
N THR A 76 7.26 -10.62 -3.80
CA THR A 76 6.68 -11.77 -4.48
C THR A 76 7.64 -12.94 -4.36
N SER A 77 7.15 -14.08 -3.86
CA SER A 77 7.92 -15.31 -3.76
C SER A 77 7.13 -16.48 -4.34
N CYS A 78 7.82 -17.34 -5.08
CA CYS A 78 7.24 -18.55 -5.66
C CYS A 78 7.94 -19.78 -5.10
N ASN A 79 7.15 -20.72 -4.59
CA ASN A 79 7.64 -21.97 -4.03
C ASN A 79 7.23 -23.14 -4.95
N PRO A 80 8.21 -23.88 -5.53
CA PRO A 80 7.93 -25.03 -6.40
C PRO A 80 7.49 -26.29 -5.64
N SER A 81 7.65 -26.34 -4.31
CA SER A 81 7.37 -27.53 -3.50
C SER A 81 5.87 -27.82 -3.31
N TYR A 82 4.98 -26.98 -3.85
CA TYR A 82 3.55 -27.18 -3.77
C TYR A 82 2.94 -27.23 -5.17
N LEU A 83 2.70 -28.47 -5.63
CA LEU A 83 1.96 -28.77 -6.85
C LEU A 83 0.52 -29.10 -6.47
N PRO A 84 -0.50 -28.40 -7.02
CA PRO A 84 -1.89 -28.80 -6.81
C PRO A 84 -2.15 -30.21 -7.37
N PRO A 85 -3.01 -31.03 -6.74
CA PRO A 85 -3.29 -32.39 -7.22
C PRO A 85 -3.93 -32.37 -8.61
N ARG A 86 -3.59 -33.34 -9.47
CA ARG A 86 -4.20 -33.59 -10.80
C ARG A 86 -3.89 -32.58 -11.92
N HIS A 87 -2.71 -31.97 -11.91
CA HIS A 87 -2.27 -31.13 -13.03
C HIS A 87 -1.04 -31.68 -13.74
N ASP A 88 -1.10 -31.75 -15.06
CA ASP A 88 0.06 -32.01 -15.90
C ASP A 88 0.94 -30.74 -16.00
N GLY A 89 2.25 -30.89 -15.87
CA GLY A 89 3.26 -29.82 -16.00
C GLY A 89 3.90 -29.34 -14.69
N THR A 90 4.81 -28.37 -14.80
CA THR A 90 5.53 -27.79 -13.66
C THR A 90 4.73 -26.62 -13.11
N TRP A 91 4.12 -26.77 -11.94
CA TRP A 91 3.40 -25.69 -11.26
C TRP A 91 4.21 -25.17 -10.07
N VAL A 92 4.03 -23.90 -9.73
CA VAL A 92 4.62 -23.28 -8.55
C VAL A 92 3.56 -22.48 -7.81
N ARG A 93 3.63 -22.46 -6.48
CA ARG A 93 2.76 -21.60 -5.67
C ARG A 93 3.43 -20.26 -5.50
N CYS A 94 2.84 -19.21 -6.06
CA CYS A 94 3.32 -17.85 -5.89
C CYS A 94 2.48 -17.11 -4.85
N ASN A 95 3.15 -16.36 -3.98
CA ASN A 95 2.54 -15.45 -3.02
C ASN A 95 3.16 -14.07 -3.23
N SER A 96 2.33 -13.03 -3.24
CA SER A 96 2.79 -11.64 -3.27
C SER A 96 2.18 -10.90 -2.11
N ASN A 97 3.02 -10.25 -1.33
CA ASN A 97 2.61 -9.31 -0.29
C ASN A 97 2.98 -7.91 -0.76
N SER A 98 2.05 -6.98 -0.67
CA SER A 98 2.28 -5.57 -0.94
C SER A 98 1.89 -4.75 0.29
N SER A 99 2.70 -3.74 0.59
CA SER A 99 2.38 -2.70 1.55
C SER A 99 2.43 -1.36 0.83
N MET A 100 1.44 -0.51 1.09
CA MET A 100 1.42 0.84 0.57
C MET A 100 1.31 1.81 1.74
N GLN A 101 2.22 2.78 1.79
CA GLN A 101 2.22 3.83 2.79
C GLN A 101 1.74 5.12 2.15
N CYS A 102 0.90 5.88 2.85
CA CYS A 102 0.48 7.20 2.44
C CYS A 102 0.83 8.24 3.50
N GLU A 103 1.33 9.38 3.04
CA GLU A 103 1.65 10.56 3.87
C GLU A 103 0.50 11.56 3.76
N VAL A 104 -0.09 11.97 4.88
CA VAL A 104 -1.20 12.95 4.96
C VAL A 104 -0.76 14.22 5.69
N GLN A 105 -1.33 15.36 5.26
CA GLN A 105 -1.08 16.71 5.82
C GLN A 105 -2.18 17.18 6.76
#